data_AF-A0A942UYL3-F1
#
_entry.id   AF-A0A942UYL3-F1
#
_cell.length_a   1.000
_cell.length_b   1.000
_cell.length_c   1.000
_cell.angle_alpha   90.00
_cell.angle_beta   90.00
_cell.angle_gamma   90.00
#
_symmetry.space_group_name_H-M   'P 1'
#
loop_
_entity.id
_entity.type
_entity.pdbx_description
1 polymer ?
#
loop_
_entity_poly.entity_id
_entity_poly.type
_entity_poly.pdbx_seq_one_letter_code
_entity_poly.pdbx_strand_id
1 'polypeptide(L)'
;MFFIKIIACGMIFIPSAAIGIMMGKRFTNRVNNITSIINCLLVLETEIIHLSNPINLAFENVDERTNNKVSNIFSNIIEKLNSNRDMNLYSAFKNELILTRSKYNFTKEDEEIILSLAKVIGVTDKDEQGKHFSTAIQQLKIQRDQAIEQSKKNENLYKKLGIVFGLLLILILI
;
A
#
# COMPACT_ATOMS: atom_id res chain seq x y z
N MET A 1 24.21 4.58 -41.97
CA MET A 1 24.58 3.39 -41.16
C MET A 1 24.86 3.75 -39.69
N PHE A 2 25.73 4.73 -39.40
CA PHE A 2 26.07 5.16 -38.03
C PHE A 2 24.87 5.71 -37.23
N PHE A 3 24.08 6.63 -37.82
CA PHE A 3 22.89 7.20 -37.15
C PHE A 3 21.83 6.16 -36.76
N ILE A 4 21.64 5.12 -37.58
CA ILE A 4 20.67 4.04 -37.30
C ILE A 4 21.11 3.24 -36.07
N LYS A 5 22.42 2.96 -35.91
CA LYS A 5 22.96 2.25 -34.75
C LYS A 5 22.73 3.03 -33.45
N ILE A 6 22.93 4.36 -33.48
CA ILE A 6 22.70 5.22 -32.30
C ILE A 6 21.22 5.21 -31.88
N ILE A 7 20.30 5.36 -32.85
CA ILE A 7 18.86 5.35 -32.57
C ILE A 7 18.45 3.99 -31.98
N ALA A 8 18.93 2.88 -32.55
CA ALA A 8 18.65 1.54 -32.06
C ALA A 8 19.17 1.32 -30.62
N CYS A 9 20.38 1.79 -30.30
CA CYS A 9 20.92 1.72 -28.94
C CYS A 9 20.06 2.51 -27.94
N GLY A 10 19.62 3.71 -28.32
CA GLY A 10 18.73 4.54 -27.50
C GLY A 10 17.38 3.87 -27.22
N MET A 11 16.78 3.25 -28.24
CA MET A 11 15.50 2.52 -28.12
C MET A 11 15.57 1.31 -27.19
N ILE A 12 16.75 0.74 -26.97
CA ILE A 12 16.95 -0.42 -26.07
C ILE A 12 17.31 0.05 -24.66
N PHE A 13 18.22 1.00 -24.55
CA PHE A 13 18.76 1.42 -23.27
C PHE A 13 17.74 2.18 -22.42
N ILE A 14 17.00 3.12 -23.03
CA ILE A 14 16.06 3.97 -22.29
C ILE A 14 14.95 3.14 -21.62
N PRO A 15 14.26 2.21 -22.32
CA PRO A 15 13.26 1.37 -21.67
C PRO A 15 13.86 0.45 -20.60
N SER A 16 15.04 -0.13 -20.83
CA SER A 16 15.70 -1.02 -19.88
C SER A 16 16.03 -0.31 -18.56
N ALA A 17 16.59 0.90 -18.65
CA ALA A 17 16.84 1.75 -17.49
C ALA A 17 15.53 2.19 -16.81
N ALA A 18 14.52 2.58 -17.60
CA ALA A 18 13.21 3.00 -17.08
C ALA A 18 12.51 1.87 -16.31
N ILE A 19 12.54 0.64 -16.82
CA ILE A 19 11.98 -0.55 -16.14
C ILE A 19 12.71 -0.80 -14.81
N GLY A 20 14.05 -0.72 -14.79
CA GLY A 20 14.82 -0.87 -13.56
C GLY A 20 14.47 0.16 -12.50
N ILE A 21 14.31 1.44 -12.89
CA ILE A 21 13.88 2.52 -12.01
C ILE A 21 12.45 2.28 -11.51
N MET A 22 11.52 1.88 -12.39
CA MET A 22 10.13 1.63 -12.03
C MET A 22 10.00 0.47 -11.03
N MET A 23 10.75 -0.61 -11.25
CA MET A 23 10.80 -1.75 -10.31
C MET A 23 11.37 -1.32 -8.94
N GLY A 24 12.43 -0.50 -8.94
CA GLY A 24 12.98 0.04 -7.69
C GLY A 24 11.97 0.90 -6.92
N LYS A 25 11.21 1.76 -7.62
CA LYS A 25 10.18 2.62 -7.00
C LYS A 25 9.06 1.85 -6.30
N ARG A 26 8.79 0.59 -6.66
CA ARG A 26 7.75 -0.23 -5.99
C ARG A 26 8.06 -0.43 -4.51
N PHE A 27 9.32 -0.55 -4.13
CA PHE A 27 9.71 -0.72 -2.73
C PHE A 27 9.46 0.55 -1.91
N THR A 28 9.83 1.72 -2.44
CA THR A 28 9.55 3.01 -1.81
C THR A 28 8.06 3.27 -1.71
N ASN A 29 7.30 2.93 -2.76
CA ASN A 29 5.84 3.05 -2.74
C ASN A 29 5.20 2.18 -1.66
N ARG A 30 5.66 0.94 -1.47
CA ARG A 30 5.19 0.07 -0.37
C ARG A 30 5.39 0.74 0.99
N VAL A 31 6.58 1.28 1.27
CA VAL A 31 6.86 1.98 2.54
C VAL A 31 5.89 3.14 2.76
N ASN A 32 5.66 3.94 1.71
CA ASN A 32 4.73 5.07 1.77
C ASN A 32 3.29 4.59 2.02
N ASN A 33 2.85 3.54 1.32
CA ASN A 33 1.49 3.01 1.47
C ASN A 33 1.24 2.41 2.86
N ILE A 34 2.22 1.69 3.44
CA ILE A 34 2.12 1.18 4.82
C ILE A 34 2.08 2.36 5.81
N THR A 35 2.87 3.41 5.58
CA THR A 35 2.83 4.61 6.41
C THR A 35 1.46 5.31 6.32
N SER A 36 0.90 5.41 5.12
CA SER A 36 -0.44 5.97 4.91
C SER A 36 -1.52 5.17 5.63
N ILE A 37 -1.53 3.83 5.55
CA ILE A 37 -2.55 3.04 6.26
C ILE A 37 -2.40 3.17 7.78
N ILE A 38 -1.18 3.23 8.32
CA ILE A 38 -0.95 3.49 9.75
C ILE A 38 -1.59 4.82 10.17
N ASN A 39 -1.41 5.88 9.37
CA ASN A 39 -2.01 7.17 9.65
C ASN A 39 -3.54 7.11 9.58
N CYS A 40 -4.10 6.41 8.60
CA CYS A 40 -5.54 6.18 8.52
C CYS A 40 -6.08 5.45 9.76
N LEU A 41 -5.37 4.42 10.24
CA LEU A 41 -5.78 3.68 11.44
C LEU A 41 -5.69 4.52 12.72
N LEU A 42 -4.70 5.41 12.83
CA LEU A 42 -4.60 6.35 13.96
C LEU A 42 -5.77 7.35 13.99
N VAL A 43 -6.14 7.89 12.82
CA VAL A 43 -7.32 8.75 12.71
C VAL A 43 -8.56 7.94 13.05
N LEU A 44 -8.70 6.73 12.51
CA LEU A 44 -9.85 5.88 12.76
C LEU A 44 -10.00 5.48 14.24
N GLU A 45 -8.90 5.14 14.89
CA GLU A 45 -8.85 4.88 16.33
C GLU A 45 -9.36 6.08 17.11
N THR A 46 -8.91 7.29 16.75
CA THR A 46 -9.36 8.53 17.40
C THR A 46 -10.86 8.76 17.21
N GLU A 47 -11.35 8.59 15.99
CA GLU A 47 -12.77 8.78 15.66
C GLU A 47 -13.68 7.80 16.42
N ILE A 48 -13.30 6.52 16.49
CA ILE A 48 -14.15 5.48 17.09
C ILE A 48 -13.99 5.42 18.61
N ILE A 49 -12.77 5.45 19.12
CA ILE A 49 -12.49 5.23 20.54
C ILE A 49 -12.68 6.52 21.34
N HIS A 50 -12.08 7.62 20.88
CA HIS A 50 -12.09 8.88 21.65
C HIS A 50 -13.32 9.73 21.35
N LEU A 51 -13.66 9.89 20.07
CA LEU A 51 -14.80 10.72 19.68
C LEU A 51 -16.13 9.96 19.67
N SER A 52 -16.08 8.62 19.73
CA SER A 52 -17.28 7.77 19.72
C SER A 52 -18.17 7.99 18.50
N ASN A 53 -17.58 8.38 17.38
CA ASN A 53 -18.31 8.61 16.14
C ASN A 53 -18.77 7.27 15.55
N PRO A 54 -19.98 7.21 14.95
CA PRO A 54 -20.43 6.03 14.23
C PRO A 54 -19.44 5.63 13.12
N ILE A 55 -19.30 4.34 12.85
CA ILE A 55 -18.33 3.78 11.88
C ILE A 55 -18.39 4.50 10.53
N ASN A 56 -19.59 4.79 10.02
CA ASN A 56 -19.77 5.47 8.73
C ASN A 56 -19.11 6.87 8.74
N LEU A 57 -19.37 7.66 9.78
CA LEU A 57 -18.79 9.00 9.94
C LEU A 57 -17.29 8.92 10.20
N ALA A 58 -16.84 7.95 11.00
CA ALA A 58 -15.42 7.74 11.28
C ALA A 58 -14.64 7.41 10.00
N PHE A 59 -15.21 6.61 9.09
CA PHE A 59 -14.56 6.23 7.83
C PHE A 59 -14.52 7.40 6.84
N GLU A 60 -15.56 8.22 6.80
CA GLU A 60 -15.58 9.48 6.03
C GLU A 60 -14.51 10.45 6.53
N ASN A 61 -14.41 10.65 7.85
CA ASN A 61 -13.41 11.51 8.47
C ASN A 61 -11.97 11.05 8.21
N VAL A 62 -11.73 9.74 8.06
CA VAL A 62 -10.40 9.21 7.69
C VAL A 62 -9.98 9.71 6.31
N ASP A 63 -10.90 9.70 5.35
CA ASP A 63 -10.62 10.15 3.98
C ASP A 63 -10.31 11.65 3.95
N GLU A 64 -11.15 12.46 4.60
CA GLU A 64 -10.99 13.91 4.67
C GLU A 64 -9.69 14.33 5.37
N ARG A 65 -9.35 13.69 6.50
CA ARG A 65 -8.23 14.15 7.35
C ARG A 65 -6.87 13.67 6.88
N THR A 66 -6.81 12.53 6.20
CA THR A 66 -5.53 11.98 5.77
C THR A 66 -5.18 12.33 4.32
N ASN A 67 -6.18 12.62 3.48
CA ASN A 67 -6.05 13.06 2.09
C ASN A 67 -4.96 12.30 1.32
N ASN A 68 -4.97 10.96 1.43
CA ASN A 68 -3.96 10.11 0.81
C ASN A 68 -4.61 9.01 -0.02
N LYS A 69 -3.88 8.46 -1.01
CA LYS A 69 -4.48 7.48 -1.93
C LYS A 69 -4.99 6.21 -1.24
N VAL A 70 -4.46 5.88 -0.07
CA VAL A 70 -4.80 4.66 0.68
C VAL A 70 -6.12 4.85 1.45
N SER A 71 -6.50 6.08 1.81
CA SER A 71 -7.77 6.34 2.50
C SER A 71 -9.00 5.98 1.67
N ASN A 72 -8.88 5.96 0.34
CA ASN A 72 -9.91 5.43 -0.55
C ASN A 72 -10.41 4.02 -0.19
N ILE A 73 -9.61 3.20 0.52
CA ILE A 73 -10.05 1.90 1.03
C ILE A 73 -11.29 2.06 1.92
N PHE A 74 -11.31 3.06 2.80
CA PHE A 74 -12.41 3.29 3.74
C PHE A 74 -13.66 3.80 3.01
N SER A 75 -13.51 4.74 2.07
CA SER A 75 -14.61 5.25 1.24
C SER A 75 -15.25 4.14 0.40
N ASN A 76 -14.43 3.28 -0.23
CA ASN A 76 -14.91 2.14 -0.99
C ASN A 76 -15.61 1.09 -0.11
N ILE A 77 -15.17 0.92 1.14
CA ILE A 77 -15.85 0.03 2.09
C ILE A 77 -17.23 0.57 2.45
N ILE A 78 -17.36 1.87 2.73
CA ILE A 78 -18.67 2.49 3.01
C ILE A 78 -19.62 2.31 1.81
N GLU A 79 -19.14 2.57 0.59
CA GLU A 79 -19.94 2.40 -0.62
C GLU A 79 -20.45 0.95 -0.77
N LYS A 80 -19.60 -0.04 -0.50
CA LYS A 80 -19.97 -1.47 -0.52
C LYS A 80 -20.99 -1.84 0.55
N LEU A 81 -20.87 -1.31 1.75
CA LEU A 81 -21.84 -1.53 2.84
C LEU A 81 -23.19 -0.89 2.53
N ASN A 82 -23.19 0.29 1.90
CA ASN A 82 -24.42 0.99 1.52
C ASN A 82 -25.15 0.32 0.34
N SER A 83 -24.38 -0.22 -0.62
CA SER A 83 -24.91 -0.87 -1.82
C SER A 83 -25.35 -2.33 -1.59
N ASN A 84 -24.81 -3.01 -0.59
CA ASN A 84 -25.14 -4.40 -0.27
C ASN A 84 -25.46 -4.59 1.21
N ARG A 85 -26.76 -4.65 1.53
CA ARG A 85 -27.26 -4.78 2.91
C ARG A 85 -26.87 -6.08 3.62
N ASP A 86 -26.54 -7.14 2.86
CA ASP A 86 -26.14 -8.44 3.44
C ASP A 86 -24.63 -8.52 3.70
N MET A 87 -23.86 -7.51 3.27
CA MET A 87 -22.41 -7.48 3.45
C MET A 87 -22.05 -6.98 4.85
N ASN A 88 -21.28 -7.78 5.60
CA ASN A 88 -20.71 -7.33 6.87
C ASN A 88 -19.38 -6.59 6.67
N LEU A 89 -18.99 -5.82 7.69
CA LEU A 89 -17.78 -4.98 7.68
C LEU A 89 -16.51 -5.78 7.33
N TYR A 90 -16.32 -6.95 7.95
CA TYR A 90 -15.18 -7.81 7.69
C TYR A 90 -15.09 -8.22 6.21
N SER A 91 -16.20 -8.60 5.60
CA SER A 91 -16.25 -9.01 4.19
C SER A 91 -15.97 -7.84 3.25
N ALA A 92 -16.44 -6.65 3.59
CA ALA A 92 -16.14 -5.42 2.85
C ALA A 92 -14.63 -5.11 2.87
N PHE A 93 -13.99 -5.16 4.05
CA PHE A 93 -12.54 -5.03 4.19
C PHE A 93 -11.79 -6.09 3.39
N LYS A 94 -12.18 -7.36 3.52
CA LYS A 94 -11.53 -8.47 2.80
C LYS A 94 -11.58 -8.27 1.30
N ASN A 95 -12.73 -7.92 0.76
CA ASN A 95 -12.88 -7.67 -0.67
C ASN A 95 -12.04 -6.47 -1.12
N GLU A 96 -12.05 -5.37 -0.37
CA GLU A 96 -11.30 -4.16 -0.74
C GLU A 96 -9.78 -4.36 -0.67
N LEU A 97 -9.27 -5.03 0.36
CA LEU A 97 -7.85 -5.31 0.50
C LEU A 97 -7.35 -6.22 -0.62
N ILE A 98 -8.10 -7.27 -0.97
CA ILE A 98 -7.75 -8.16 -2.10
C ILE A 98 -7.67 -7.39 -3.41
N LEU A 99 -8.64 -6.51 -3.68
CA LEU A 99 -8.67 -5.70 -4.92
C LEU A 99 -7.52 -4.69 -4.98
N THR A 100 -7.12 -4.14 -3.84
CA THR A 100 -6.12 -3.08 -3.76
C THR A 100 -4.71 -3.55 -3.45
N ARG A 101 -4.50 -4.85 -3.13
CA ARG A 101 -3.20 -5.47 -2.81
C ARG A 101 -2.10 -5.08 -3.78
N SER A 102 -2.34 -5.29 -5.08
CA SER A 102 -1.36 -5.02 -6.14
C SER A 102 -1.10 -3.52 -6.30
N LYS A 103 -2.15 -2.70 -6.16
CA LYS A 103 -2.09 -1.24 -6.29
C LYS A 103 -1.23 -0.60 -5.20
N TYR A 104 -1.36 -1.08 -3.96
CA TYR A 104 -0.63 -0.54 -2.81
C TYR A 104 0.61 -1.34 -2.42
N ASN A 105 0.93 -2.42 -3.14
CA ASN A 105 2.04 -3.31 -2.83
C ASN A 105 1.98 -3.87 -1.39
N PHE A 106 0.78 -4.09 -0.86
CA PHE A 106 0.60 -4.77 0.43
C PHE A 106 0.93 -6.25 0.30
N THR A 107 1.52 -6.81 1.35
CA THR A 107 1.73 -8.25 1.47
C THR A 107 0.50 -8.92 2.08
N LYS A 108 0.51 -10.25 2.13
CA LYS A 108 -0.57 -10.99 2.81
C LYS A 108 -0.59 -10.68 4.30
N GLU A 109 0.59 -10.52 4.90
CA GLU A 109 0.74 -10.18 6.32
C GLU A 109 0.16 -8.79 6.61
N ASP A 110 0.42 -7.80 5.75
CA ASP A 110 -0.16 -6.45 5.89
C ASP A 110 -1.70 -6.52 5.92
N GLU A 111 -2.30 -7.33 5.04
CA GLU A 111 -3.75 -7.51 5.00
C GLU A 111 -4.31 -8.28 6.17
N GLU A 112 -3.64 -9.34 6.61
CA GLU A 112 -4.07 -10.14 7.76
C GLU A 112 -4.11 -9.30 9.03
N ILE A 113 -3.15 -8.38 9.20
CA ILE A 113 -3.15 -7.42 10.31
C ILE A 113 -4.40 -6.52 10.24
N ILE A 114 -4.68 -5.91 9.08
CA ILE A 114 -5.84 -5.02 8.90
C ILE A 114 -7.15 -5.81 9.08
N LEU A 115 -7.22 -7.03 8.57
CA LEU A 115 -8.38 -7.90 8.69
C LEU A 115 -8.62 -8.37 10.12
N SER A 116 -7.57 -8.57 10.91
CA SER A 116 -7.71 -8.91 12.33
C SER A 116 -8.41 -7.78 13.09
N LEU A 117 -8.07 -6.52 12.78
CA LEU A 117 -8.73 -5.34 13.33
C LEU A 117 -10.19 -5.22 12.82
N ALA A 118 -10.43 -5.45 11.53
CA ALA A 118 -11.78 -5.39 10.96
C ALA A 118 -12.78 -6.35 11.61
N LYS A 119 -12.33 -7.46 12.21
CA LYS A 119 -13.20 -8.42 12.93
C LYS A 119 -13.72 -7.88 14.26
N VAL A 120 -12.99 -6.97 14.89
CA VAL A 120 -13.30 -6.46 16.24
C VAL A 120 -13.93 -5.07 16.21
N ILE A 121 -13.83 -4.35 15.09
CA ILE A 121 -14.46 -3.03 14.95
C ILE A 121 -15.98 -3.13 15.10
N GLY A 122 -16.52 -2.44 16.10
CA GLY A 122 -17.98 -2.37 16.36
C GLY A 122 -18.58 -3.60 17.03
N VAL A 123 -17.76 -4.57 17.44
CA VAL A 123 -18.21 -5.81 18.11
C VAL A 123 -17.74 -5.89 19.56
N THR A 124 -16.55 -5.35 19.85
CA THR A 124 -15.91 -5.38 21.17
C THR A 124 -16.19 -4.11 21.96
N ASP A 125 -15.89 -4.12 23.26
CA ASP A 125 -15.94 -2.90 24.06
C ASP A 125 -14.86 -1.89 23.62
N LYS A 126 -15.02 -0.62 23.99
CA LYS A 126 -14.11 0.45 23.54
C LYS A 126 -12.66 0.25 24.03
N ASP A 127 -12.47 -0.29 25.23
CA ASP A 127 -11.14 -0.46 25.82
C ASP A 127 -10.37 -1.60 25.12
N GLU A 128 -11.06 -2.70 24.84
CA GLU A 128 -10.57 -3.84 24.08
C GLU A 128 -10.31 -3.44 22.62
N GLN A 129 -11.24 -2.72 22.00
CA GLN A 129 -11.09 -2.22 20.63
C GLN A 129 -9.86 -1.31 20.49
N GLY A 130 -9.61 -0.42 21.46
CA GLY A 130 -8.39 0.40 21.51
C GLY A 130 -7.10 -0.43 21.58
N LYS A 131 -7.08 -1.51 22.37
CA LYS A 131 -5.93 -2.44 22.41
C LYS A 131 -5.70 -3.11 21.06
N HIS A 132 -6.77 -3.47 20.35
CA HIS A 132 -6.67 -4.03 19.01
C HIS A 132 -6.12 -3.03 17.99
N PHE A 133 -6.54 -1.76 18.03
CA PHE A 133 -5.96 -0.70 17.20
C PHE A 133 -4.45 -0.55 17.47
N SER A 134 -4.06 -0.39 18.74
CA SER A 134 -2.64 -0.28 19.13
C SER A 134 -1.82 -1.48 18.64
N THR A 135 -2.34 -2.70 18.79
CA THR A 135 -1.68 -3.93 18.33
C THR A 135 -1.50 -3.93 16.80
N ALA A 136 -2.55 -3.65 16.05
CA ALA A 136 -2.49 -3.61 14.58
C ALA A 136 -1.51 -2.53 14.08
N ILE A 137 -1.53 -1.34 14.69
CA ILE A 137 -0.60 -0.26 14.37
C ILE A 137 0.85 -0.64 14.66
N GLN A 138 1.13 -1.31 15.79
CA GLN A 138 2.47 -1.80 16.11
C GLN A 138 2.95 -2.85 15.10
N GLN A 139 2.10 -3.81 14.74
CA GLN A 139 2.42 -4.83 13.73
C GLN A 139 2.70 -4.20 12.36
N LEU A 140 1.91 -3.20 11.94
CA LEU A 140 2.16 -2.47 10.69
C LEU A 140 3.43 -1.63 10.74
N LYS A 141 3.81 -1.06 11.90
CA LYS A 141 5.11 -0.39 12.06
C LYS A 141 6.27 -1.36 11.85
N ILE A 142 6.16 -2.59 12.37
CA ILE A 142 7.16 -3.65 12.12
C ILE A 142 7.22 -3.96 10.61
N GLN A 143 6.08 -4.13 9.95
CA GLN A 143 6.04 -4.35 8.49
C GLN A 143 6.65 -3.20 7.68
N ARG A 144 6.39 -1.95 8.10
CA ARG A 144 6.99 -0.76 7.50
C ARG A 144 8.50 -0.76 7.65
N ASP A 145 9.01 -1.08 8.82
CA ASP A 145 10.45 -1.06 9.09
C ASP A 145 11.17 -2.17 8.28
N GLN A 146 10.55 -3.34 8.15
CA GLN A 146 10.99 -4.39 7.21
C GLN A 146 10.96 -3.91 5.75
N ALA A 147 9.89 -3.21 5.33
CA ALA A 147 9.79 -2.64 3.99
C ALA A 147 10.87 -1.57 3.72
N ILE A 148 11.23 -0.77 4.73
CA ILE A 148 12.32 0.22 4.64
C ILE A 148 13.65 -0.49 4.42
N GLU A 149 13.94 -1.56 5.17
CA GLU A 149 15.16 -2.33 4.99
C GLU A 149 15.25 -2.96 3.59
N GLN A 150 14.14 -3.56 3.14
CA GLN A 150 14.03 -4.11 1.79
C GLN A 150 14.21 -3.03 0.72
N SER A 151 13.63 -1.84 0.90
CA SER A 151 13.76 -0.74 -0.05
C SER A 151 15.20 -0.28 -0.20
N LYS A 152 15.93 -0.09 0.92
CA LYS A 152 17.34 0.31 0.91
C LYS A 152 18.21 -0.65 0.08
N LYS A 153 17.96 -1.95 0.18
CA LYS A 153 18.70 -2.99 -0.54
C LYS A 153 18.27 -3.07 -2.01
N ASN A 154 16.97 -3.14 -2.25
CA ASN A 154 16.44 -3.52 -3.56
C ASN A 154 16.26 -2.34 -4.52
N GLU A 155 15.94 -1.13 -4.04
CA GLU A 155 15.71 0.02 -4.92
C GLU A 155 16.95 0.30 -5.79
N ASN A 156 18.13 0.37 -5.17
CA ASN A 156 19.38 0.59 -5.88
C ASN A 156 19.80 -0.59 -6.75
N LEU A 157 19.49 -1.81 -6.30
CA LEU A 157 19.78 -3.03 -7.06
C LEU A 157 19.01 -3.06 -8.39
N TYR A 158 17.70 -2.85 -8.37
CA TYR A 158 16.86 -2.88 -9.58
C TYR A 158 17.20 -1.74 -10.55
N LYS A 159 17.52 -0.54 -10.03
CA LYS A 159 18.02 0.57 -10.87
C LYS A 159 19.31 0.18 -11.60
N LYS A 160 20.27 -0.41 -10.89
CA LYS A 160 21.54 -0.88 -11.48
C LYS A 160 21.32 -2.01 -12.48
N LEU A 161 20.46 -2.98 -12.17
CA LEU A 161 20.14 -4.09 -13.07
C LEU A 161 19.56 -3.61 -14.40
N GLY A 162 18.66 -2.63 -14.39
CA GLY A 162 18.12 -2.06 -15.63
C GLY A 162 19.17 -1.41 -16.52
N ILE A 163 20.13 -0.70 -15.92
CA ILE A 163 21.26 -0.09 -16.63
C ILE A 163 22.20 -1.16 -17.19
N VAL A 164 22.63 -2.13 -16.35
CA VAL A 164 23.54 -3.20 -16.75
C VAL A 164 22.93 -4.06 -17.85
N PHE A 165 21.65 -4.40 -17.74
CA PHE A 165 20.93 -5.16 -18.76
C PHE A 165 20.82 -4.40 -20.08
N GLY A 166 20.51 -3.10 -20.02
CA GLY A 166 20.50 -2.24 -21.21
C GLY A 166 21.86 -2.17 -21.91
N LEU A 167 22.95 -2.05 -21.14
CA LEU A 167 24.32 -2.09 -21.68
C LEU A 167 24.64 -3.45 -22.31
N LEU A 168 24.25 -4.55 -21.67
CA LEU A 168 24.44 -5.90 -22.21
C LEU A 168 23.74 -6.08 -23.56
N LEU A 169 22.50 -5.60 -23.70
CA LEU A 169 21.78 -5.66 -24.98
C LEU A 169 22.44 -4.80 -26.07
N ILE A 170 22.98 -3.64 -25.71
CA ILE A 170 23.76 -2.82 -26.65
C ILE A 170 25.00 -3.60 -27.13
N LEU A 171 25.72 -4.27 -26.22
CA LEU A 171 26.91 -5.05 -26.57
C LEU A 171 26.59 -6.20 -27.53
N ILE A 172 25.44 -6.85 -27.38
CA ILE A 172 24.99 -7.94 -28.27
C ILE A 172 24.58 -7.41 -29.65
N LEU A 173 24.03 -6.20 -29.73
CA LEU A 173 23.54 -5.59 -30.97
C LEU A 173 24.68 -5.07 -31.87
N ILE A 174 25.79 -4.62 -31.27
CA ILE A 174 26.94 -4.01 -31.97
C ILE A 174 27.69 -5.05 -32.80
#